data_AF-A0A8J7Y8E2-F1
#
_entry.id   AF-A0A8J7Y8E2-F1
#
_cell.length_a   1.000
_cell.length_b   1.000
_cell.length_c   1.000
_cell.angle_alpha   90.00
_cell.angle_beta   90.00
_cell.angle_gamma   90.00
#
_symmetry.space_group_name_H-M   'P 1'
#
loop_
_entity.id
_entity.type
_entity.pdbx_description
1 polymer ?
#
loop_
_entity_poly.entity_id
_entity_poly.type
_entity_poly.pdbx_seq_one_letter_code
_entity_poly.pdbx_strand_id
1 'polypeptide(L)'
;MTDNHRYETPAAGTLDWDEPLNRNFERIDTDVEIRDTDANRSNYVAKTGAKFLATDTGDVYIGEGGSWNRLGTIGSGDSGGSEPADGTDLTSLLLDGYVVALARNLSSPRTIDPAGTDTPIQDALDVLAANGGGSVRLPTGIVEETGPIRPYEETRILGLGVEISKVSITDRSADGIRFDRDEGADRVALDGFALNGPAGTGPTGVAIHHTNRDTQDLHVGRLLFWGWNNSVYRVEEGVGPFQCRHDQLTIYECDAGEEDGLFEFRSWYGPANWFGTIAAYPSATVSGRNTTVFFSRGGTQTVDYLTMGGSAGVAVDQTWDGVVEFGHVHWEPTTNPTDPPAIVRLRGHGTGVVGAVKHVTGTADYVYELGYDSYNGRGPARKVLGPYIELGREADITSNVLNLAHPADPAAPSFYQGAPDDVSVTHERGNTGGLRALGTAGTGF
;
A
#
# COMPACT_ATOMS: atom_id res chain seq x y z
N MET A 1 -35.32 8.70 -33.35
CA MET A 1 -35.57 8.13 -32.01
C MET A 1 -34.43 7.20 -31.64
N THR A 2 -34.17 6.98 -30.36
CA THR A 2 -33.06 6.12 -29.92
C THR A 2 -33.28 4.68 -30.39
N ASP A 3 -32.21 3.99 -30.78
CA ASP A 3 -32.26 2.61 -31.31
C ASP A 3 -32.83 1.57 -30.33
N ASN A 4 -32.89 1.89 -29.03
CA ASN A 4 -33.14 0.92 -27.97
C ASN A 4 -34.62 0.52 -27.78
N HIS A 5 -35.59 1.41 -28.00
CA HIS A 5 -36.99 1.15 -27.60
C HIS A 5 -38.03 1.18 -28.74
N ARG A 6 -37.60 1.47 -29.99
CA ARG A 6 -38.42 1.40 -31.22
C ARG A 6 -39.87 1.94 -31.08
N TYR A 7 -40.06 3.04 -30.35
CA TYR A 7 -41.40 3.65 -30.24
C TYR A 7 -41.86 4.15 -31.62
N GLU A 8 -43.16 4.39 -31.76
CA GLU A 8 -43.76 4.88 -33.01
C GLU A 8 -43.88 6.40 -32.98
N THR A 9 -43.41 7.10 -34.00
CA THR A 9 -43.66 8.55 -34.16
C THR A 9 -44.66 8.75 -35.29
N PRO A 10 -45.88 9.25 -35.02
CA PRO A 10 -46.87 9.50 -36.07
C PRO A 10 -46.35 10.49 -37.10
N ALA A 11 -46.71 10.31 -38.37
CA ALA A 11 -46.42 11.29 -39.40
C ALA A 11 -47.30 12.54 -39.21
N ALA A 12 -46.80 13.70 -39.62
CA ALA A 12 -47.58 14.93 -39.57
C ALA A 12 -48.87 14.78 -40.40
N GLY A 13 -50.02 15.02 -39.78
CA GLY A 13 -51.34 14.90 -40.42
C GLY A 13 -52.06 13.56 -40.24
N THR A 14 -51.49 12.60 -39.50
CA THR A 14 -52.20 11.38 -39.10
C THR A 14 -53.40 11.73 -38.20
N LEU A 15 -54.60 11.27 -38.56
CA LEU A 15 -55.84 11.55 -37.82
C LEU A 15 -55.96 10.70 -36.54
N ASP A 16 -55.53 9.43 -36.61
CA ASP A 16 -55.51 8.48 -35.48
C ASP A 16 -54.11 8.45 -34.83
N TRP A 17 -53.58 9.63 -34.54
CA TRP A 17 -52.25 9.80 -33.96
C TRP A 17 -52.16 9.26 -32.51
N ASP A 18 -53.30 9.10 -31.87
CA ASP A 18 -53.45 8.65 -30.49
C ASP A 18 -53.19 7.15 -30.33
N GLU A 19 -53.53 6.32 -31.31
CA GLU A 19 -53.26 4.88 -31.27
C GLU A 19 -51.76 4.52 -31.09
N PRO A 20 -50.83 4.98 -31.96
CA PRO A 20 -49.40 4.72 -31.78
C PRO A 20 -48.83 5.36 -30.52
N LEU A 21 -49.36 6.50 -30.07
CA LEU A 21 -48.93 7.12 -28.81
C LEU A 21 -49.38 6.32 -27.59
N ASN A 22 -50.62 5.82 -27.56
CA ASN A 22 -51.12 4.96 -26.50
C ASN A 22 -50.31 3.66 -26.41
N ARG A 23 -49.98 3.04 -27.56
CA ARG A 23 -49.08 1.87 -27.60
C ARG A 23 -47.68 2.19 -27.08
N ASN A 24 -47.15 3.38 -27.33
CA ASN A 24 -45.87 3.80 -26.75
C ASN A 24 -45.96 3.96 -25.24
N PHE A 25 -47.03 4.56 -24.71
CA PHE A 25 -47.21 4.73 -23.27
C PHE A 25 -47.33 3.37 -22.56
N GLU A 26 -48.05 2.42 -23.13
CA GLU A 26 -48.12 1.04 -22.60
C GLU A 26 -46.75 0.36 -22.58
N ARG A 27 -45.93 0.57 -23.61
CA ARG A 27 -44.56 0.03 -23.68
C ARG A 27 -43.61 0.73 -22.72
N ILE A 28 -43.72 2.05 -22.53
CA ILE A 28 -42.88 2.82 -21.60
C ILE A 28 -43.00 2.28 -20.18
N ASP A 29 -44.20 1.88 -19.75
CA ASP A 29 -44.45 1.33 -18.42
C ASP A 29 -43.68 0.01 -18.14
N THR A 30 -43.27 -0.73 -19.17
CA THR A 30 -42.48 -1.97 -19.03
C THR A 30 -41.02 -1.82 -19.46
N ASP A 31 -40.77 -0.94 -20.41
CA ASP A 31 -39.44 -0.74 -21.02
C ASP A 31 -38.56 0.18 -20.16
N VAL A 32 -39.18 1.14 -19.47
CA VAL A 32 -38.46 2.08 -18.60
C VAL A 32 -38.55 1.60 -17.16
N GLU A 33 -37.39 1.27 -16.60
CA GLU A 33 -37.25 0.87 -15.21
C GLU A 33 -37.54 2.04 -14.26
N ILE A 34 -38.37 1.79 -13.26
CA ILE A 34 -38.62 2.71 -12.14
C ILE A 34 -37.44 2.59 -11.15
N ARG A 35 -36.87 3.73 -10.75
CA ARG A 35 -35.76 3.79 -9.78
C ARG A 35 -36.14 4.71 -8.64
N ASP A 36 -36.26 4.16 -7.43
CA ASP A 36 -36.56 4.90 -6.19
C ASP A 36 -36.09 4.08 -4.97
N THR A 37 -36.39 4.50 -3.76
CA THR A 37 -36.17 3.74 -2.51
C THR A 37 -37.21 2.62 -2.36
N ASP A 38 -36.86 1.46 -1.77
CA ASP A 38 -37.81 0.32 -1.66
C ASP A 38 -39.08 0.70 -0.87
N ALA A 39 -38.96 1.58 0.12
CA ALA A 39 -40.10 2.10 0.87
C ALA A 39 -41.18 2.75 -0.02
N ASN A 40 -40.76 3.37 -1.13
CA ASN A 40 -41.65 4.03 -2.08
C ASN A 40 -42.26 3.08 -3.12
N ARG A 41 -41.89 1.80 -3.15
CA ARG A 41 -42.38 0.83 -4.14
C ARG A 41 -43.91 0.75 -4.21
N SER A 42 -44.58 0.92 -3.07
CA SER A 42 -46.05 0.95 -2.99
C SER A 42 -46.70 2.17 -3.66
N ASN A 43 -45.93 3.21 -4.00
CA ASN A 43 -46.41 4.38 -4.74
C ASN A 43 -46.58 4.10 -6.25
N TYR A 44 -46.06 2.98 -6.73
CA TYR A 44 -46.07 2.60 -8.15
C TYR A 44 -46.98 1.39 -8.39
N VAL A 45 -47.78 1.47 -9.45
CA VAL A 45 -48.67 0.37 -9.85
C VAL A 45 -47.82 -0.74 -10.49
N ALA A 46 -47.88 -1.95 -9.91
CA ALA A 46 -47.17 -3.12 -10.39
C ALA A 46 -47.82 -3.73 -11.65
N LYS A 47 -47.76 -3.02 -12.78
CA LYS A 47 -48.22 -3.52 -14.08
C LYS A 47 -47.41 -4.76 -14.48
N THR A 48 -48.04 -5.70 -15.18
CA THR A 48 -47.36 -6.92 -15.62
C THR A 48 -46.14 -6.56 -16.48
N GLY A 49 -44.96 -7.01 -16.07
CA GLY A 49 -43.69 -6.75 -16.77
C GLY A 49 -43.02 -5.42 -16.41
N ALA A 50 -43.63 -4.56 -15.58
CA ALA A 50 -42.99 -3.34 -15.09
C ALA A 50 -41.79 -3.69 -14.20
N LYS A 51 -40.73 -2.88 -14.24
CA LYS A 51 -39.49 -3.11 -13.48
C LYS A 51 -39.30 -2.02 -12.43
N PHE A 52 -38.91 -2.42 -11.22
CA PHE A 52 -38.55 -1.50 -10.15
C PHE A 52 -37.19 -1.88 -9.57
N LEU A 53 -36.27 -0.91 -9.50
CA LEU A 53 -34.99 -1.03 -8.83
C LEU A 53 -35.00 -0.13 -7.58
N ALA A 54 -34.91 -0.78 -6.42
CA ALA A 54 -34.66 -0.11 -5.15
C ALA A 54 -33.21 0.39 -5.13
N THR A 55 -33.02 1.68 -5.22
CA THR A 55 -31.70 2.32 -5.34
C THR A 55 -30.91 2.36 -4.02
N ASP A 56 -31.59 2.19 -2.90
CA ASP A 56 -31.04 2.13 -1.55
C ASP A 56 -30.65 0.71 -1.12
N THR A 57 -31.42 -0.31 -1.50
CA THR A 57 -31.13 -1.72 -1.15
C THR A 57 -30.50 -2.52 -2.29
N GLY A 58 -30.63 -2.05 -3.54
CA GLY A 58 -30.23 -2.78 -4.74
C GLY A 58 -31.27 -3.80 -5.23
N ASP A 59 -32.40 -3.95 -4.54
CA ASP A 59 -33.41 -4.96 -4.88
C ASP A 59 -34.11 -4.68 -6.22
N VAL A 60 -34.29 -5.72 -7.02
CA VAL A 60 -34.98 -5.68 -8.32
C VAL A 60 -36.30 -6.41 -8.19
N TYR A 61 -37.36 -5.80 -8.71
CA TYR A 61 -38.71 -6.36 -8.73
C TYR A 61 -39.30 -6.34 -10.14
N ILE A 62 -40.19 -7.30 -10.41
CA ILE A 62 -41.05 -7.34 -11.59
C ILE A 62 -42.52 -7.26 -11.17
N GLY A 63 -43.32 -6.47 -11.87
CA GLY A 63 -44.76 -6.40 -11.65
C GLY A 63 -45.47 -7.59 -12.30
N GLU A 64 -46.47 -8.15 -11.62
CA GLU A 64 -47.29 -9.27 -12.14
C GLU A 64 -48.74 -8.88 -12.43
N GLY A 65 -49.06 -7.58 -12.42
CA GLY A 65 -50.42 -7.07 -12.67
C GLY A 65 -51.22 -6.86 -11.38
N GLY A 66 -50.56 -6.32 -10.34
CA GLY A 66 -51.20 -5.99 -9.06
C GLY A 66 -50.27 -6.16 -7.85
N SER A 67 -49.18 -6.91 -8.01
CA SER A 67 -48.14 -7.06 -6.98
C SER A 67 -46.75 -7.01 -7.60
N TRP A 68 -45.78 -6.59 -6.79
CA TRP A 68 -44.35 -6.59 -7.13
C TRP A 68 -43.73 -7.88 -6.60
N ASN A 69 -43.16 -8.68 -7.50
CA ASN A 69 -42.41 -9.88 -7.18
C ASN A 69 -40.90 -9.57 -7.19
N ARG A 70 -40.19 -9.90 -6.10
CA ARG A 70 -38.75 -9.62 -5.96
C ARG A 70 -37.96 -10.67 -6.73
N LEU A 71 -37.04 -10.22 -7.59
CA LEU A 71 -36.20 -11.07 -8.43
C LEU A 71 -34.79 -11.29 -7.86
N GLY A 72 -34.27 -10.36 -7.07
CA GLY A 72 -32.93 -10.44 -6.48
C GLY A 72 -32.39 -9.05 -6.14
N THR A 73 -31.09 -8.96 -5.86
CA THR A 73 -30.41 -7.70 -5.52
C THR A 73 -29.24 -7.46 -6.47
N ILE A 74 -29.21 -6.32 -7.16
CA ILE A 74 -28.05 -5.89 -7.94
C ILE A 74 -26.95 -5.45 -6.98
N GLY A 75 -25.80 -6.13 -7.05
CA GLY A 75 -24.63 -5.85 -6.20
C GLY A 75 -24.40 -6.87 -5.09
N SER A 76 -25.39 -7.73 -4.80
CA SER A 76 -25.17 -8.98 -4.07
C SER A 76 -25.13 -10.10 -5.10
N GLY A 77 -24.02 -10.84 -5.17
CA GLY A 77 -23.90 -11.98 -6.08
C GLY A 77 -24.81 -13.13 -5.63
N ASP A 78 -26.10 -13.02 -5.90
CA ASP A 78 -27.09 -14.06 -5.62
C ASP A 78 -26.99 -15.13 -6.72
N SER A 79 -26.06 -16.05 -6.51
CA SER A 79 -26.01 -17.32 -7.23
C SER A 79 -26.97 -18.24 -6.51
N GLY A 80 -28.07 -18.63 -7.16
CA GLY A 80 -29.08 -19.55 -6.64
C GLY A 80 -28.52 -20.92 -6.20
N GLY A 81 -27.94 -20.95 -5.02
CA GLY A 81 -27.56 -22.13 -4.26
C GLY A 81 -28.46 -22.23 -3.04
N SER A 82 -28.96 -23.43 -2.79
CA SER A 82 -29.76 -23.75 -1.63
C SER A 82 -29.10 -23.24 -0.36
N GLU A 83 -29.81 -22.37 0.37
CA GLU A 83 -29.52 -21.96 1.74
C GLU A 83 -29.09 -23.18 2.58
N PRO A 84 -27.90 -23.17 3.18
CA PRO A 84 -27.64 -23.97 4.37
C PRO A 84 -28.60 -23.48 5.45
N ALA A 85 -29.23 -24.39 6.17
CA ALA A 85 -30.27 -24.12 7.16
C ALA A 85 -29.82 -23.36 8.43
N ASP A 86 -28.75 -22.55 8.35
CA ASP A 86 -28.22 -21.76 9.48
C ASP A 86 -27.93 -20.27 9.15
N GLY A 87 -28.35 -19.78 7.98
CA GLY A 87 -28.68 -18.35 7.73
C GLY A 87 -27.66 -17.26 8.12
N THR A 88 -26.39 -17.58 8.36
CA THR A 88 -25.43 -16.59 8.83
C THR A 88 -24.67 -16.00 7.65
N ASP A 89 -25.09 -14.82 7.20
CA ASP A 89 -24.39 -14.05 6.17
C ASP A 89 -22.97 -13.69 6.62
N LEU A 90 -22.02 -13.61 5.67
CA LEU A 90 -20.62 -13.26 5.91
C LEU A 90 -20.47 -11.98 6.73
N THR A 91 -21.31 -10.98 6.45
CA THR A 91 -21.30 -9.71 7.19
C THR A 91 -21.56 -9.94 8.68
N SER A 92 -22.53 -10.80 9.01
CA SER A 92 -22.87 -11.12 10.40
C SER A 92 -21.69 -11.82 11.09
N LEU A 93 -21.05 -12.79 10.42
CA LEU A 93 -19.87 -13.48 10.95
C LEU A 93 -18.72 -12.52 11.28
N LEU A 94 -18.46 -11.53 10.42
CA LEU A 94 -17.38 -10.55 10.61
C LEU A 94 -17.72 -9.53 11.72
N LEU A 95 -19.00 -9.19 11.90
CA LEU A 95 -19.47 -8.34 13.00
C LEU A 95 -19.43 -9.07 14.34
N ASP A 96 -19.66 -10.39 14.33
CA ASP A 96 -19.58 -11.26 15.51
C ASP A 96 -18.13 -11.56 15.93
N GLY A 97 -17.13 -11.12 15.16
CA GLY A 97 -15.71 -11.26 15.53
C GLY A 97 -15.02 -12.50 14.95
N TYR A 98 -15.68 -13.26 14.07
CA TYR A 98 -15.07 -14.45 13.48
C TYR A 98 -14.10 -14.09 12.36
N VAL A 99 -12.95 -14.78 12.33
CA VAL A 99 -12.10 -14.83 11.14
C VAL A 99 -12.73 -15.82 10.17
N VAL A 100 -12.89 -15.45 8.90
CA VAL A 100 -13.60 -16.28 7.92
C VAL A 100 -12.69 -16.66 6.76
N ALA A 101 -12.50 -17.96 6.54
CA ALA A 101 -11.79 -18.51 5.39
C ALA A 101 -12.77 -18.82 4.25
N LEU A 102 -12.50 -18.26 3.08
CA LEU A 102 -13.21 -18.50 1.82
C LEU A 102 -12.24 -19.17 0.85
N ALA A 103 -12.42 -20.45 0.56
CA ALA A 103 -11.49 -21.21 -0.28
C ALA A 103 -12.19 -21.81 -1.50
N ARG A 104 -11.39 -22.07 -2.55
CA ARG A 104 -11.87 -22.59 -3.84
C ARG A 104 -12.69 -23.88 -3.71
N ASN A 105 -12.24 -24.80 -2.86
CA ASN A 105 -12.82 -26.14 -2.74
C ASN A 105 -13.72 -26.32 -1.50
N LEU A 106 -14.07 -25.23 -0.81
CA LEU A 106 -15.03 -25.28 0.30
C LEU A 106 -16.46 -25.12 -0.24
N SER A 107 -17.38 -25.93 0.28
CA SER A 107 -18.82 -25.81 -0.04
C SER A 107 -19.52 -24.67 0.71
N SER A 108 -18.90 -24.15 1.77
CA SER A 108 -19.39 -23.02 2.58
C SER A 108 -18.20 -22.33 3.29
N PRO A 109 -18.33 -21.05 3.69
CA PRO A 109 -17.31 -20.37 4.48
C PRO A 109 -16.92 -21.15 5.74
N ARG A 110 -15.64 -21.16 6.09
CA ARG A 110 -15.17 -21.71 7.37
C ARG A 110 -14.87 -20.60 8.35
N THR A 111 -15.50 -20.64 9.52
CA THR A 111 -15.26 -19.69 10.61
C THR A 111 -14.20 -20.22 11.56
N ILE A 112 -13.36 -19.31 12.04
CA ILE A 112 -12.39 -19.50 13.10
C ILE A 112 -12.75 -18.50 14.19
N ASP A 113 -12.97 -19.00 15.41
CA ASP A 113 -13.21 -18.19 16.60
C ASP A 113 -11.86 -17.75 17.18
N PRO A 114 -11.51 -16.46 17.18
CA PRO A 114 -10.27 -15.98 17.78
C PRO A 114 -10.13 -16.31 19.27
N ALA A 115 -11.24 -16.54 20.00
CA ALA A 115 -11.17 -16.95 21.39
C ALA A 115 -10.84 -18.44 21.58
N GLY A 116 -10.91 -19.24 20.51
CA GLY A 116 -10.72 -20.69 20.55
C GLY A 116 -9.31 -21.18 20.19
N THR A 117 -8.41 -20.29 19.76
CA THR A 117 -7.07 -20.62 19.26
C THR A 117 -6.12 -19.44 19.45
N ASP A 118 -4.84 -19.74 19.64
CA ASP A 118 -3.78 -18.74 19.77
C ASP A 118 -3.32 -18.19 18.41
N THR A 119 -3.73 -18.85 17.31
CA THR A 119 -3.27 -18.55 15.94
C THR A 119 -4.39 -18.45 14.90
N PRO A 120 -5.43 -17.64 15.12
CA PRO A 120 -6.65 -17.68 14.32
C PRO A 120 -6.47 -17.33 12.84
N ILE A 121 -5.50 -16.46 12.50
CA ILE A 121 -5.27 -16.06 11.11
C ILE A 121 -4.45 -17.14 10.41
N GLN A 122 -3.44 -17.69 11.09
CA GLN A 122 -2.70 -18.83 10.55
C GLN A 122 -3.60 -20.05 10.35
N ASP A 123 -4.49 -20.35 11.29
CA ASP A 123 -5.45 -21.45 11.17
C ASP A 123 -6.36 -21.27 9.93
N ALA A 124 -6.80 -20.04 9.67
CA ALA A 124 -7.59 -19.71 8.48
C ALA A 124 -6.77 -19.88 7.19
N LEU A 125 -5.49 -19.48 7.17
CA LEU A 125 -4.60 -19.71 6.04
C LEU A 125 -4.36 -21.20 5.78
N ASP A 126 -4.21 -22.01 6.83
CA ASP A 126 -4.04 -23.46 6.71
C ASP A 126 -5.28 -24.12 6.09
N VAL A 127 -6.48 -23.61 6.42
CA VAL A 127 -7.72 -24.02 5.73
C VAL A 127 -7.65 -23.67 4.24
N LEU A 128 -7.18 -22.48 3.86
CA LEU A 128 -7.05 -22.11 2.44
C LEU A 128 -6.07 -23.02 1.70
N ALA A 129 -4.90 -23.28 2.30
CA ALA A 129 -3.86 -24.13 1.71
C ALA A 129 -4.38 -25.55 1.43
N ALA A 130 -5.11 -26.14 2.38
CA ALA A 130 -5.74 -27.45 2.22
C ALA A 130 -6.86 -27.46 1.16
N ASN A 131 -7.38 -26.30 0.75
CA ASN A 131 -8.55 -26.17 -0.10
C ASN A 131 -8.31 -25.35 -1.39
N GLY A 132 -7.04 -25.27 -1.83
CA GLY A 132 -6.66 -24.73 -3.14
C GLY A 132 -6.60 -23.21 -3.22
N GLY A 133 -6.24 -22.54 -2.13
CA GLY A 133 -6.10 -21.09 -2.03
C GLY A 133 -7.43 -20.36 -1.78
N GLY A 134 -7.38 -19.04 -1.71
CA GLY A 134 -8.56 -18.20 -1.46
C GLY A 134 -8.27 -16.95 -0.63
N SER A 135 -9.22 -16.57 0.24
CA SER A 135 -9.10 -15.37 1.07
C SER A 135 -9.52 -15.60 2.53
N VAL A 136 -8.72 -15.09 3.45
CA VAL A 136 -9.08 -14.84 4.84
C VAL A 136 -9.72 -13.46 4.92
N ARG A 137 -10.92 -13.38 5.53
CA ARG A 137 -11.62 -12.14 5.84
C ARG A 137 -11.48 -11.86 7.33
N LEU A 138 -10.93 -10.69 7.65
CA LEU A 138 -10.74 -10.27 9.03
C LEU A 138 -12.01 -9.57 9.56
N PRO A 139 -12.40 -9.84 10.81
CA PRO A 139 -13.56 -9.24 11.44
C PRO A 139 -13.33 -7.77 11.79
N THR A 140 -14.36 -7.13 12.35
CA THR A 140 -14.18 -5.89 13.11
C THR A 140 -13.45 -6.15 14.43
N GLY A 141 -12.67 -5.17 14.91
CA GLY A 141 -11.96 -5.25 16.17
C GLY A 141 -10.53 -5.78 16.05
N ILE A 142 -10.02 -6.35 17.14
CA ILE A 142 -8.65 -6.87 17.25
C ILE A 142 -8.70 -8.40 17.24
N VAL A 143 -7.92 -8.99 16.33
CA VAL A 143 -7.59 -10.42 16.33
C VAL A 143 -6.17 -10.55 16.86
N GLU A 144 -6.00 -11.27 17.96
CA GLU A 144 -4.69 -11.60 18.52
C GLU A 144 -4.12 -12.84 17.82
N GLU A 145 -2.81 -12.83 17.58
CA GLU A 145 -2.10 -13.88 16.86
C GLU A 145 -0.74 -14.06 17.55
N THR A 146 -0.48 -15.26 18.10
CA THR A 146 0.70 -15.47 18.96
C THR A 146 1.98 -15.68 18.17
N GLY A 147 1.91 -16.17 16.94
CA GLY A 147 3.08 -16.42 16.10
C GLY A 147 3.12 -15.54 14.85
N PRO A 148 4.16 -15.68 14.02
CA PRO A 148 4.16 -15.05 12.72
C PRO A 148 3.15 -15.73 11.79
N ILE A 149 2.42 -14.90 11.06
CA ILE A 149 1.51 -15.29 9.99
C ILE A 149 2.36 -15.65 8.77
N ARG A 150 2.17 -16.85 8.23
CA ARG A 150 2.92 -17.39 7.08
C ARG A 150 1.99 -17.67 5.90
N PRO A 151 1.78 -16.68 5.01
CA PRO A 151 0.96 -16.85 3.81
C PRO A 151 1.40 -18.06 2.97
N TYR A 152 0.43 -18.67 2.30
CA TYR A 152 0.66 -19.67 1.26
C TYR A 152 0.49 -19.02 -0.11
N GLU A 153 0.94 -19.69 -1.18
CA GLU A 153 0.62 -19.23 -2.52
C GLU A 153 -0.90 -19.12 -2.75
N GLU A 154 -1.33 -18.20 -3.62
CA GLU A 154 -2.75 -17.99 -3.97
C GLU A 154 -3.65 -17.67 -2.76
N THR A 155 -3.11 -17.02 -1.73
CA THR A 155 -3.87 -16.60 -0.54
C THR A 155 -3.94 -15.09 -0.38
N ARG A 156 -5.01 -14.64 0.28
CA ARG A 156 -5.22 -13.22 0.58
C ARG A 156 -5.67 -13.03 2.00
N ILE A 157 -5.27 -11.93 2.63
CA ILE A 157 -5.77 -11.47 3.92
C ILE A 157 -6.41 -10.10 3.71
N LEU A 158 -7.73 -10.02 3.94
CA LEU A 158 -8.53 -8.85 3.62
C LEU A 158 -9.29 -8.38 4.87
N GLY A 159 -9.00 -7.17 5.33
CA GLY A 159 -9.76 -6.49 6.37
C GLY A 159 -10.80 -5.52 5.83
N LEU A 160 -11.59 -4.95 6.74
CA LEU A 160 -12.66 -3.99 6.44
C LEU A 160 -12.14 -2.53 6.38
N GLY A 161 -10.87 -2.30 6.66
CA GLY A 161 -10.21 -1.01 6.75
C GLY A 161 -9.25 -0.97 7.95
N VAL A 162 -8.16 -0.21 7.82
CA VAL A 162 -7.06 -0.20 8.82
C VAL A 162 -7.47 0.23 10.24
N GLU A 163 -8.56 0.99 10.37
CA GLU A 163 -9.11 1.37 11.69
C GLU A 163 -10.16 0.38 12.21
N ILE A 164 -10.66 -0.50 11.36
CA ILE A 164 -11.79 -1.40 11.65
C ILE A 164 -11.28 -2.81 11.94
N SER A 165 -10.37 -3.34 11.13
CA SER A 165 -9.76 -4.66 11.29
C SER A 165 -8.31 -4.50 11.74
N LYS A 166 -7.98 -5.07 12.90
CA LYS A 166 -6.65 -5.00 13.50
C LYS A 166 -6.16 -6.40 13.84
N VAL A 167 -4.90 -6.66 13.49
CA VAL A 167 -4.17 -7.88 13.86
C VAL A 167 -3.12 -7.47 14.86
N SER A 168 -3.06 -8.12 16.02
CA SER A 168 -2.04 -7.84 17.04
C SER A 168 -1.21 -9.08 17.30
N ILE A 169 0.08 -8.99 17.03
CA ILE A 169 1.04 -10.05 17.32
C ILE A 169 1.37 -9.99 18.80
N THR A 170 1.22 -11.09 19.53
CA THR A 170 1.35 -11.09 21.00
C THR A 170 2.71 -11.61 21.49
N ASP A 171 3.36 -12.54 20.77
CA ASP A 171 4.74 -12.92 21.08
C ASP A 171 5.70 -11.80 20.66
N ARG A 172 6.46 -11.31 21.63
CA ARG A 172 7.46 -10.26 21.43
C ARG A 172 8.50 -10.61 20.38
N SER A 173 8.91 -11.87 20.32
CA SER A 173 9.97 -12.35 19.44
C SER A 173 9.48 -12.77 18.05
N ALA A 174 8.17 -12.83 17.85
CA ALA A 174 7.58 -13.19 16.57
C ALA A 174 7.68 -12.03 15.57
N ASP A 175 7.93 -12.39 14.31
CA ASP A 175 7.63 -11.51 13.18
C ASP A 175 6.09 -11.37 13.03
N GLY A 176 5.63 -10.38 12.29
CA GLY A 176 4.22 -10.23 11.97
C GLY A 176 3.79 -11.16 10.84
N ILE A 177 4.17 -10.81 9.61
CA ILE A 177 3.97 -11.62 8.42
C ILE A 177 5.33 -12.06 7.93
N ARG A 178 5.54 -13.37 7.86
CA ARG A 178 6.83 -13.96 7.54
C ARG A 178 6.74 -14.80 6.26
N PHE A 179 7.58 -14.46 5.30
CA PHE A 179 7.82 -15.23 4.09
C PHE A 179 9.10 -16.05 4.29
N ASP A 180 8.94 -17.31 4.68
CA ASP A 180 10.04 -18.23 5.02
C ASP A 180 9.92 -19.64 4.42
N ARG A 181 8.90 -19.88 3.59
CA ARG A 181 8.59 -21.19 3.03
C ARG A 181 9.61 -21.63 1.99
N ASP A 182 9.97 -22.92 2.00
CA ASP A 182 10.96 -23.50 1.09
C ASP A 182 10.48 -23.54 -0.36
N GLU A 183 9.16 -23.63 -0.57
CA GLU A 183 8.51 -23.52 -1.87
C GLU A 183 8.43 -22.07 -2.39
N GLY A 184 8.74 -21.06 -1.56
CA GLY A 184 8.45 -19.66 -1.84
C GLY A 184 6.98 -19.32 -1.56
N ALA A 185 6.58 -18.10 -1.89
CA ALA A 185 5.18 -17.66 -1.76
C ALA A 185 4.84 -16.76 -2.94
N ASP A 186 3.82 -17.14 -3.69
CA ASP A 186 3.43 -16.44 -4.91
C ASP A 186 1.98 -15.99 -4.88
N ARG A 187 1.68 -14.85 -5.51
CA ARG A 187 0.29 -14.37 -5.72
C ARG A 187 -0.45 -14.17 -4.40
N VAL A 188 0.24 -13.53 -3.46
CA VAL A 188 -0.27 -13.21 -2.12
C VAL A 188 -0.81 -11.79 -2.11
N ALA A 189 -1.94 -11.55 -1.43
CA ALA A 189 -2.45 -10.19 -1.23
C ALA A 189 -2.74 -9.87 0.24
N LEU A 190 -2.36 -8.67 0.69
CA LEU A 190 -2.58 -8.15 2.03
C LEU A 190 -3.25 -6.78 1.94
N ASP A 191 -4.46 -6.62 2.47
CA ASP A 191 -5.19 -5.35 2.31
C ASP A 191 -6.17 -5.05 3.43
N GLY A 192 -6.25 -3.78 3.83
CA GLY A 192 -7.35 -3.24 4.61
C GLY A 192 -7.29 -3.52 6.11
N PHE A 193 -6.11 -3.67 6.72
CA PHE A 193 -5.99 -3.90 8.16
C PHE A 193 -4.74 -3.26 8.77
N ALA A 194 -4.78 -3.04 10.09
CA ALA A 194 -3.59 -2.69 10.86
C ALA A 194 -2.88 -3.96 11.35
N LEU A 195 -1.55 -3.98 11.25
CA LEU A 195 -0.67 -5.00 11.82
C LEU A 195 0.11 -4.38 12.99
N ASN A 196 -0.39 -4.62 14.18
CA ASN A 196 0.18 -4.12 15.43
C ASN A 196 1.25 -5.08 15.93
N GLY A 197 2.41 -4.53 16.26
CA GLY A 197 3.44 -5.22 17.00
C GLY A 197 3.01 -5.47 18.44
N PRO A 198 3.76 -6.32 19.16
CA PRO A 198 3.48 -6.71 20.54
C PRO A 198 3.62 -5.56 21.57
N ALA A 199 4.00 -4.37 21.11
CA ALA A 199 4.16 -3.15 21.88
C ALA A 199 5.13 -3.27 23.08
N GLY A 200 5.40 -2.12 23.71
CA GLY A 200 6.22 -2.03 24.91
C GLY A 200 7.64 -1.51 24.65
N THR A 201 8.48 -1.59 25.68
CA THR A 201 9.77 -0.87 25.76
C THR A 201 10.99 -1.72 25.35
N GLY A 202 10.78 -2.82 24.62
CA GLY A 202 11.87 -3.74 24.27
C GLY A 202 11.81 -4.17 22.80
N PRO A 203 12.87 -4.81 22.29
CA PRO A 203 12.95 -5.24 20.90
C PRO A 203 11.78 -6.16 20.52
N THR A 204 11.35 -6.07 19.26
CA THR A 204 10.34 -6.96 18.66
C THR A 204 10.93 -7.74 17.48
N GLY A 205 10.15 -8.65 16.89
CA GLY A 205 10.39 -9.13 15.52
C GLY A 205 10.12 -8.05 14.47
N VAL A 206 10.11 -8.45 13.19
CA VAL A 206 9.87 -7.58 12.02
C VAL A 206 8.41 -7.68 11.58
N ALA A 207 7.77 -6.56 11.20
CA ALA A 207 6.36 -6.59 10.81
C ALA A 207 6.10 -7.39 9.52
N ILE A 208 6.84 -7.16 8.44
CA ILE A 208 6.86 -7.98 7.21
C ILE A 208 8.30 -8.44 6.96
N HIS A 209 8.52 -9.75 6.95
CA HIS A 209 9.86 -10.33 6.94
C HIS A 209 10.03 -11.37 5.84
N HIS A 210 10.87 -11.08 4.84
CA HIS A 210 11.29 -12.05 3.82
C HIS A 210 12.63 -12.65 4.22
N THR A 211 12.62 -13.92 4.63
CA THR A 211 13.79 -14.59 5.23
C THR A 211 14.34 -15.74 4.41
N ASN A 212 13.52 -16.36 3.58
CA ASN A 212 13.90 -17.52 2.79
C ASN A 212 13.08 -17.55 1.50
N ARG A 213 13.76 -17.91 0.41
CA ARG A 213 13.22 -17.97 -0.96
C ARG A 213 12.59 -16.66 -1.43
N ASP A 214 12.36 -16.63 -2.73
CA ASP A 214 11.80 -15.48 -3.40
C ASP A 214 10.27 -15.46 -3.21
N THR A 215 9.71 -14.29 -2.90
CA THR A 215 8.26 -14.04 -2.93
C THR A 215 7.90 -13.47 -4.29
N GLN A 216 6.86 -13.91 -4.97
CA GLN A 216 6.50 -13.36 -6.29
C GLN A 216 5.07 -12.83 -6.31
N ASP A 217 4.84 -11.72 -7.00
CA ASP A 217 3.50 -11.15 -7.18
C ASP A 217 2.77 -10.92 -5.83
N LEU A 218 3.49 -10.30 -4.88
CA LEU A 218 2.91 -9.82 -3.62
C LEU A 218 2.23 -8.46 -3.87
N HIS A 219 0.94 -8.39 -3.58
CA HIS A 219 0.21 -7.13 -3.53
C HIS A 219 -0.09 -6.73 -2.08
N VAL A 220 0.37 -5.55 -1.69
CA VAL A 220 0.02 -4.93 -0.42
C VAL A 220 -0.81 -3.70 -0.74
N GLY A 221 -2.10 -3.74 -0.41
CA GLY A 221 -3.01 -2.61 -0.61
C GLY A 221 -2.76 -1.52 0.43
N ARG A 222 -3.75 -1.32 1.32
CA ARG A 222 -3.64 -0.37 2.43
C ARG A 222 -3.37 -1.09 3.74
N LEU A 223 -2.16 -0.93 4.29
CA LEU A 223 -1.80 -1.42 5.61
C LEU A 223 -1.35 -0.30 6.55
N LEU A 224 -1.55 -0.52 7.85
CA LEU A 224 -1.01 0.30 8.92
C LEU A 224 -0.12 -0.56 9.82
N PHE A 225 1.08 -0.11 10.14
CA PHE A 225 1.98 -0.76 11.09
C PHE A 225 2.08 0.10 12.35
N TRP A 226 1.92 -0.52 13.52
CA TRP A 226 1.99 0.20 14.80
C TRP A 226 2.82 -0.55 15.83
N GLY A 227 3.69 0.15 16.55
CA GLY A 227 4.32 -0.39 17.77
C GLY A 227 5.35 -1.50 17.54
N TRP A 228 6.09 -1.46 16.44
CA TRP A 228 7.21 -2.38 16.15
C TRP A 228 8.54 -1.75 16.54
N ASN A 229 9.33 -2.43 17.39
CA ASN A 229 10.67 -1.98 17.79
C ASN A 229 11.76 -2.76 17.03
N ASN A 230 11.61 -2.77 15.71
CA ASN A 230 12.50 -3.32 14.70
C ASN A 230 12.11 -2.71 13.34
N SER A 231 12.67 -3.20 12.23
CA SER A 231 12.18 -2.88 10.89
C SER A 231 10.70 -3.30 10.72
N VAL A 232 9.94 -2.53 9.94
CA VAL A 232 8.57 -2.91 9.54
C VAL A 232 8.56 -3.73 8.26
N TYR A 233 9.56 -3.57 7.40
CA TYR A 233 9.69 -4.33 6.18
C TYR A 233 11.15 -4.73 5.99
N ARG A 234 11.46 -6.02 6.09
CA ARG A 234 12.83 -6.53 5.93
C ARG A 234 12.90 -7.59 4.85
N VAL A 235 13.87 -7.43 3.97
CA VAL A 235 14.29 -8.45 3.01
C VAL A 235 15.71 -8.85 3.34
N GLU A 236 15.88 -10.10 3.77
CA GLU A 236 17.19 -10.62 4.14
C GLU A 236 18.13 -10.81 2.94
N GLU A 237 19.41 -10.97 3.24
CA GLU A 237 20.41 -11.20 2.22
C GLU A 237 20.14 -12.50 1.44
N GLY A 238 20.22 -12.43 0.11
CA GLY A 238 19.99 -13.59 -0.74
C GLY A 238 18.51 -13.90 -1.00
N VAL A 239 17.60 -13.00 -0.59
CA VAL A 239 16.16 -13.10 -0.85
C VAL A 239 15.72 -12.00 -1.81
N GLY A 240 14.92 -12.31 -2.82
CA GLY A 240 14.38 -11.34 -3.76
C GLY A 240 12.86 -11.41 -3.84
N PRO A 241 12.09 -10.45 -3.29
CA PRO A 241 10.68 -10.31 -3.64
C PRO A 241 10.55 -9.78 -5.08
N PHE A 242 9.81 -10.47 -5.96
CA PHE A 242 9.56 -10.21 -7.39
C PHE A 242 8.21 -9.59 -7.65
N GLN A 243 8.22 -8.51 -8.44
CA GLN A 243 7.01 -7.90 -9.00
C GLN A 243 6.03 -7.48 -7.89
N CYS A 244 6.56 -7.08 -6.72
CA CYS A 244 5.72 -6.74 -5.59
C CYS A 244 5.26 -5.29 -5.69
N ARG A 245 4.00 -5.06 -5.29
CA ARG A 245 3.33 -3.75 -5.39
C ARG A 245 2.73 -3.39 -4.05
N HIS A 246 3.04 -2.19 -3.57
CA HIS A 246 2.55 -1.65 -2.31
C HIS A 246 1.81 -0.35 -2.57
N ASP A 247 0.52 -0.25 -2.29
CA ASP A 247 -0.27 0.94 -2.64
C ASP A 247 -0.16 2.04 -1.57
N GLN A 248 -0.47 1.73 -0.31
CA GLN A 248 -0.37 2.69 0.79
C GLN A 248 0.03 2.04 2.11
N LEU A 249 1.19 2.43 2.65
CA LEU A 249 1.70 1.97 3.93
C LEU A 249 1.76 3.14 4.92
N THR A 250 1.15 2.96 6.09
CA THR A 250 1.19 3.95 7.17
C THR A 250 1.91 3.34 8.37
N ILE A 251 2.83 4.09 8.99
CA ILE A 251 3.65 3.62 10.10
C ILE A 251 3.54 4.62 11.25
N TYR A 252 3.23 4.13 12.45
CA TYR A 252 3.15 4.93 13.66
C TYR A 252 3.84 4.23 14.82
N GLU A 253 4.59 4.99 15.62
CA GLU A 253 5.18 4.49 16.88
C GLU A 253 6.06 3.23 16.68
N CYS A 254 6.66 3.08 15.51
CA CYS A 254 7.67 2.05 15.25
C CYS A 254 9.07 2.64 15.46
N ASP A 255 9.98 1.87 16.06
CA ASP A 255 11.34 2.29 16.36
C ASP A 255 12.34 1.31 15.72
N ALA A 256 12.96 1.76 14.63
CA ALA A 256 13.99 1.00 13.91
C ALA A 256 15.38 1.63 14.06
N GLY A 257 15.61 2.42 15.11
CA GLY A 257 16.87 3.18 15.29
C GLY A 257 18.12 2.33 15.54
N GLU A 258 17.96 1.04 15.83
CA GLU A 258 19.06 0.06 15.95
C GLU A 258 19.27 -0.78 14.66
N GLU A 259 18.43 -0.60 13.64
CA GLU A 259 18.47 -1.35 12.37
C GLU A 259 18.97 -0.45 11.22
N ASP A 260 19.30 -1.02 10.05
CA ASP A 260 19.75 -0.19 8.90
C ASP A 260 18.61 0.69 8.36
N GLY A 261 17.35 0.28 8.54
CA GLY A 261 16.18 1.08 8.21
C GLY A 261 14.84 0.49 8.66
N LEU A 262 13.82 1.34 8.64
CA LEU A 262 12.42 0.97 8.85
C LEU A 262 11.94 0.05 7.72
N PHE A 263 12.24 0.43 6.48
CA PHE A 263 12.26 -0.45 5.31
C PHE A 263 13.71 -0.84 5.03
N GLU A 264 14.00 -2.13 4.95
CA GLU A 264 15.35 -2.65 4.93
C GLU A 264 15.52 -3.73 3.87
N PHE A 265 16.09 -3.35 2.72
CA PHE A 265 16.41 -4.26 1.63
C PHE A 265 17.89 -4.63 1.67
N ARG A 266 18.22 -5.72 2.38
CA ARG A 266 19.61 -6.19 2.56
C ARG A 266 20.14 -7.01 1.40
N SER A 267 19.26 -7.55 0.56
CA SER A 267 19.65 -8.39 -0.57
C SER A 267 20.56 -7.67 -1.55
N TRP A 268 21.52 -8.40 -2.11
CA TRP A 268 22.47 -7.91 -3.12
C TRP A 268 21.92 -8.01 -4.55
N TYR A 269 20.85 -8.79 -4.74
CA TYR A 269 20.08 -8.82 -5.97
C TYR A 269 18.63 -8.49 -5.66
N GLY A 270 17.88 -8.17 -6.69
CA GLY A 270 16.45 -8.06 -6.55
C GLY A 270 15.81 -7.61 -7.84
N PRO A 271 14.64 -8.13 -8.15
CA PRO A 271 13.75 -7.58 -9.17
C PRO A 271 13.13 -6.26 -8.69
N ALA A 272 12.28 -5.67 -9.53
CA ALA A 272 11.63 -4.40 -9.22
C ALA A 272 10.43 -4.54 -8.29
N ASN A 273 10.39 -3.69 -7.27
CA ASN A 273 9.23 -3.45 -6.41
C ASN A 273 8.79 -1.99 -6.52
N TRP A 274 7.49 -1.78 -6.35
CA TRP A 274 6.89 -0.45 -6.38
C TRP A 274 6.13 -0.18 -5.10
N PHE A 275 6.22 1.07 -4.64
CA PHE A 275 5.51 1.63 -3.50
C PHE A 275 4.84 2.93 -3.96
N GLY A 276 3.53 3.04 -3.76
CA GLY A 276 2.78 4.27 -4.01
C GLY A 276 3.08 5.30 -2.93
N THR A 277 2.41 5.18 -1.79
CA THR A 277 2.61 6.10 -0.66
C THR A 277 3.13 5.38 0.57
N ILE A 278 4.23 5.89 1.13
CA ILE A 278 4.72 5.53 2.46
C ILE A 278 4.58 6.76 3.35
N ALA A 279 3.81 6.63 4.43
CA ALA A 279 3.68 7.65 5.46
C ALA A 279 4.25 7.14 6.79
N ALA A 280 5.46 7.59 7.14
CA ALA A 280 6.24 7.04 8.25
C ALA A 280 6.42 8.04 9.39
N TYR A 281 5.87 7.74 10.56
CA TYR A 281 6.04 8.53 11.78
C TYR A 281 6.69 7.65 12.86
N PRO A 282 7.99 7.29 12.69
CA PRO A 282 8.70 6.47 13.66
C PRO A 282 8.86 7.20 14.99
N SER A 283 9.09 6.42 16.05
CA SER A 283 9.49 6.92 17.37
C SER A 283 10.96 6.60 17.64
N ALA A 284 11.53 7.22 18.68
CA ALA A 284 12.85 6.89 19.21
C ALA A 284 12.76 6.42 20.67
N THR A 285 11.57 5.97 21.09
CA THR A 285 11.27 5.71 22.50
C THR A 285 12.08 4.54 23.07
N VAL A 286 12.47 3.58 22.23
CA VAL A 286 13.15 2.35 22.65
C VAL A 286 14.65 2.42 22.36
N SER A 287 15.03 2.80 21.14
CA SER A 287 16.44 2.90 20.73
C SER A 287 17.11 4.19 21.23
N GLY A 288 16.33 5.27 21.42
CA GLY A 288 16.87 6.61 21.64
C GLY A 288 17.58 7.18 20.40
N ARG A 289 17.39 6.58 19.22
CA ARG A 289 18.08 6.95 17.98
C ARG A 289 17.10 7.36 16.89
N ASN A 290 17.60 8.19 15.97
CA ASN A 290 16.89 8.46 14.73
C ASN A 290 16.62 7.16 13.98
N THR A 291 15.48 7.07 13.31
CA THR A 291 15.20 5.99 12.37
C THR A 291 15.60 6.39 10.95
N THR A 292 16.40 5.56 10.27
CA THR A 292 16.51 5.63 8.80
C THR A 292 15.21 5.08 8.20
N VAL A 293 14.52 5.84 7.35
CA VAL A 293 13.20 5.43 6.88
C VAL A 293 13.31 4.35 5.79
N PHE A 294 14.15 4.56 4.77
CA PHE A 294 14.28 3.60 3.68
C PHE A 294 15.74 3.28 3.39
N PHE A 295 16.14 2.05 3.67
CA PHE A 295 17.46 1.51 3.36
C PHE A 295 17.40 0.49 2.22
N SER A 296 18.28 0.64 1.23
CA SER A 296 18.40 -0.33 0.14
C SER A 296 19.85 -0.58 -0.27
N ARG A 297 20.25 -1.85 -0.25
CA ARG A 297 21.54 -2.35 -0.76
C ARG A 297 21.41 -2.92 -2.17
N GLY A 298 20.25 -3.45 -2.55
CA GLY A 298 20.06 -4.13 -3.82
C GLY A 298 18.61 -4.12 -4.32
N GLY A 299 18.44 -4.72 -5.49
CA GLY A 299 17.17 -4.71 -6.21
C GLY A 299 16.79 -3.34 -6.77
N THR A 300 15.57 -3.23 -7.28
CA THR A 300 15.02 -1.98 -7.80
C THR A 300 13.82 -1.57 -6.97
N GLN A 301 13.88 -0.41 -6.31
CA GLN A 301 12.82 0.11 -5.46
C GLN A 301 12.34 1.45 -6.01
N THR A 302 11.06 1.53 -6.39
CA THR A 302 10.41 2.78 -6.78
C THR A 302 9.40 3.18 -5.73
N VAL A 303 9.47 4.41 -5.25
CA VAL A 303 8.54 5.00 -4.28
C VAL A 303 8.00 6.31 -4.83
N ASP A 304 6.70 6.42 -5.06
CA ASP A 304 6.12 7.66 -5.62
C ASP A 304 6.17 8.78 -4.57
N TYR A 305 5.68 8.51 -3.36
CA TYR A 305 5.63 9.47 -2.25
C TYR A 305 6.15 8.86 -0.95
N LEU A 306 7.20 9.45 -0.40
CA LEU A 306 7.71 9.16 0.93
C LEU A 306 7.48 10.38 1.81
N THR A 307 6.55 10.29 2.76
CA THR A 307 6.28 11.35 3.75
C THR A 307 6.66 10.84 5.13
N MET A 308 7.36 11.67 5.91
CA MET A 308 7.86 11.21 7.20
C MET A 308 7.99 12.30 8.24
N GLY A 309 7.68 11.94 9.49
CA GLY A 309 7.86 12.79 10.66
C GLY A 309 8.42 12.04 11.86
N GLY A 310 8.02 12.42 13.07
CA GLY A 310 8.49 11.77 14.30
C GLY A 310 10.02 11.85 14.47
N SER A 311 10.66 10.69 14.70
CA SER A 311 12.12 10.53 14.85
C SER A 311 12.87 10.23 13.54
N ALA A 312 12.28 10.53 12.38
CA ALA A 312 12.89 10.25 11.09
C ALA A 312 14.22 11.02 10.90
N GLY A 313 15.33 10.27 10.84
CA GLY A 313 16.66 10.80 10.51
C GLY A 313 16.88 10.81 9.00
N VAL A 314 17.66 9.85 8.51
CA VAL A 314 17.90 9.69 7.07
C VAL A 314 16.63 9.16 6.41
N ALA A 315 16.09 9.88 5.42
CA ALA A 315 14.92 9.45 4.66
C ALA A 315 15.25 8.26 3.75
N VAL A 316 16.35 8.36 3.02
CA VAL A 316 16.78 7.35 2.04
C VAL A 316 18.27 7.10 2.18
N ASP A 317 18.66 5.85 2.41
CA ASP A 317 20.07 5.42 2.38
C ASP A 317 20.26 4.28 1.38
N GLN A 318 20.95 4.58 0.29
CA GLN A 318 21.25 3.63 -0.78
C GLN A 318 22.72 3.22 -0.71
N THR A 319 22.98 1.92 -0.82
CA THR A 319 24.33 1.35 -0.92
C THR A 319 24.44 0.36 -2.09
N TRP A 320 25.66 -0.13 -2.35
CA TRP A 320 26.01 -1.11 -3.36
C TRP A 320 25.50 -0.78 -4.76
N ASP A 321 24.67 -1.66 -5.34
CA ASP A 321 24.16 -1.59 -6.71
C ASP A 321 22.63 -1.51 -6.71
N GLY A 322 22.02 -1.27 -5.54
CA GLY A 322 20.58 -1.03 -5.43
C GLY A 322 20.17 0.10 -6.37
N VAL A 323 19.05 -0.06 -7.06
CA VAL A 323 18.46 0.98 -7.90
C VAL A 323 17.30 1.56 -7.13
N VAL A 324 17.32 2.87 -6.89
CA VAL A 324 16.24 3.55 -6.18
C VAL A 324 15.71 4.72 -6.97
N GLU A 325 14.40 4.88 -6.95
CA GLU A 325 13.68 6.02 -7.51
C GLU A 325 12.64 6.50 -6.50
N PHE A 326 12.81 7.74 -6.02
CA PHE A 326 11.87 8.40 -5.13
C PHE A 326 11.29 9.60 -5.83
N GLY A 327 9.99 9.62 -6.08
CA GLY A 327 9.31 10.74 -6.72
C GLY A 327 9.38 12.00 -5.84
N HIS A 328 8.83 11.91 -4.64
CA HIS A 328 8.82 13.00 -3.68
C HIS A 328 9.19 12.53 -2.27
N VAL A 329 10.15 13.20 -1.66
CA VAL A 329 10.55 13.02 -0.26
C VAL A 329 10.07 14.22 0.54
N HIS A 330 9.12 14.02 1.46
CA HIS A 330 8.61 15.04 2.37
C HIS A 330 9.13 14.77 3.77
N TRP A 331 10.12 15.55 4.19
CA TRP A 331 10.83 15.37 5.46
C TRP A 331 10.40 16.43 6.48
N GLU A 332 9.75 15.97 7.55
CA GLU A 332 9.15 16.79 8.59
C GLU A 332 9.28 16.16 10.00
N PRO A 333 10.49 15.72 10.42
CA PRO A 333 10.68 15.23 11.78
C PRO A 333 10.32 16.28 12.82
N THR A 334 9.78 15.80 13.94
CA THR A 334 9.36 16.63 15.07
C THR A 334 10.10 16.28 16.36
N THR A 335 10.77 15.12 16.40
CA THR A 335 11.40 14.58 17.59
C THR A 335 12.69 13.83 17.25
N ASN A 336 13.57 14.38 16.41
CA ASN A 336 14.86 13.76 16.10
C ASN A 336 15.79 13.77 17.31
N PRO A 337 16.28 12.61 17.80
CA PRO A 337 17.36 12.58 18.78
C PRO A 337 18.64 13.33 18.39
N THR A 338 19.01 13.30 17.11
CA THR A 338 20.21 13.97 16.57
C THR A 338 19.96 14.54 15.19
N ASP A 339 20.75 15.51 14.75
CA ASP A 339 20.71 15.98 13.37
C ASP A 339 21.36 14.92 12.45
N PRO A 340 20.68 14.43 11.40
CA PRO A 340 21.28 13.49 10.48
C PRO A 340 22.31 14.19 9.57
N PRO A 341 23.37 13.47 9.13
CA PRO A 341 24.39 14.04 8.24
C PRO A 341 23.85 14.38 6.86
N ALA A 342 22.78 13.72 6.41
CA ALA A 342 21.99 14.16 5.27
C ALA A 342 20.58 13.57 5.32
N ILE A 343 19.60 14.25 4.70
CA ILE A 343 18.25 13.70 4.53
C ILE A 343 18.28 12.50 3.59
N VAL A 344 19.01 12.60 2.47
CA VAL A 344 19.14 11.54 1.45
C VAL A 344 20.62 11.20 1.26
N ARG A 345 20.97 9.92 1.39
CA ARG A 345 22.33 9.41 1.22
C ARG A 345 22.36 8.42 0.07
N LEU A 346 23.02 8.78 -1.03
CA LEU A 346 23.17 7.92 -2.19
C LEU A 346 24.64 7.52 -2.36
N ARG A 347 24.96 6.31 -1.92
CA ARG A 347 26.31 5.75 -1.99
C ARG A 347 26.40 4.68 -3.08
N GLY A 348 27.61 4.26 -3.40
CA GLY A 348 27.86 3.15 -4.32
C GLY A 348 27.47 3.43 -5.77
N HIS A 349 27.51 2.38 -6.60
CA HIS A 349 27.44 2.49 -8.07
C HIS A 349 26.03 2.37 -8.64
N GLY A 350 25.08 1.91 -7.82
CA GLY A 350 23.67 1.77 -8.20
C GLY A 350 23.05 3.11 -8.62
N THR A 351 22.07 3.08 -9.52
CA THR A 351 21.36 4.30 -9.95
C THR A 351 20.49 4.82 -8.80
N GLY A 352 20.47 6.13 -8.59
CA GLY A 352 19.62 6.74 -7.56
C GLY A 352 18.96 7.99 -8.12
N VAL A 353 17.63 8.05 -8.07
CA VAL A 353 16.84 9.19 -8.55
C VAL A 353 15.99 9.71 -7.40
N VAL A 354 16.06 11.01 -7.13
CA VAL A 354 15.15 11.69 -6.22
C VAL A 354 14.54 12.86 -6.97
N GLY A 355 13.22 12.85 -7.16
CA GLY A 355 12.50 13.84 -7.96
C GLY A 355 12.43 15.21 -7.27
N ALA A 356 12.17 15.26 -5.97
CA ALA A 356 12.32 16.46 -5.14
C ALA A 356 12.38 16.11 -3.65
N VAL A 357 13.02 16.99 -2.86
CA VAL A 357 12.94 16.97 -1.39
C VAL A 357 12.23 18.22 -0.91
N LYS A 358 11.16 18.03 -0.15
CA LYS A 358 10.42 19.08 0.56
C LYS A 358 10.71 18.96 2.04
N HIS A 359 11.17 20.06 2.65
CA HIS A 359 11.59 20.13 4.04
C HIS A 359 10.72 21.12 4.82
N VAL A 360 10.11 20.64 5.90
CA VAL A 360 9.13 21.42 6.67
C VAL A 360 9.61 21.70 8.10
N THR A 361 10.22 20.75 8.77
CA THR A 361 10.75 20.90 10.14
C THR A 361 12.00 20.06 10.32
N GLY A 362 12.77 20.35 11.35
CA GLY A 362 13.97 19.60 11.71
C GLY A 362 15.24 20.23 11.15
N THR A 363 16.37 19.68 11.57
CA THR A 363 17.68 20.14 11.17
C THR A 363 18.49 18.97 10.65
N ALA A 364 19.19 19.17 9.53
CA ALA A 364 20.14 18.21 8.97
C ALA A 364 21.39 18.94 8.48
N ASP A 365 22.52 18.24 8.34
CA ASP A 365 23.72 18.90 7.83
C ASP A 365 23.61 19.21 6.33
N TYR A 366 23.06 18.26 5.58
CA TYR A 366 22.86 18.34 4.14
C TYR A 366 21.48 17.80 3.72
N VAL A 367 21.01 18.18 2.54
CA VAL A 367 19.83 17.53 1.93
C VAL A 367 20.24 16.24 1.26
N TYR A 368 21.31 16.29 0.46
CA TYR A 368 21.85 15.16 -0.29
C TYR A 368 23.30 14.88 0.10
N GLU A 369 23.66 13.60 0.21
CA GLU A 369 25.04 13.13 0.26
C GLU A 369 25.30 12.15 -0.89
N LEU A 370 26.34 12.42 -1.68
CA LEU A 370 26.91 11.46 -2.62
C LEU A 370 28.21 10.90 -2.06
N GLY A 371 28.20 9.64 -1.66
CA GLY A 371 29.25 9.06 -0.83
C GLY A 371 29.88 7.78 -1.36
N TYR A 372 31.02 7.43 -0.78
CA TYR A 372 31.66 6.13 -0.96
C TYR A 372 30.83 5.03 -0.32
N ASP A 373 30.74 3.89 -1.00
CA ASP A 373 30.20 2.68 -0.41
C ASP A 373 31.32 1.69 -0.07
N SER A 374 31.39 1.33 1.21
CA SER A 374 32.34 0.33 1.72
C SER A 374 31.98 -1.10 1.32
N TYR A 375 30.71 -1.38 0.98
CA TYR A 375 30.30 -2.74 0.63
C TYR A 375 30.88 -3.19 -0.71
N ASN A 376 30.74 -2.37 -1.77
CA ASN A 376 31.30 -2.68 -3.09
C ASN A 376 32.62 -1.94 -3.39
N GLY A 377 33.06 -1.08 -2.49
CA GLY A 377 34.28 -0.30 -2.61
C GLY A 377 34.25 0.76 -3.71
N ARG A 378 33.07 1.28 -4.08
CA ARG A 378 32.88 2.21 -5.19
C ARG A 378 32.39 3.58 -4.72
N GLY A 379 32.74 4.60 -5.52
CA GLY A 379 32.17 5.94 -5.40
C GLY A 379 30.76 6.03 -6.03
N PRO A 380 30.08 7.16 -5.82
CA PRO A 380 28.74 7.38 -6.35
C PRO A 380 28.72 7.45 -7.88
N ALA A 381 27.70 6.87 -8.51
CA ALA A 381 27.49 6.92 -9.96
C ALA A 381 26.02 7.03 -10.33
N ARG A 382 25.69 7.63 -11.49
CA ARG A 382 24.34 7.69 -12.06
C ARG A 382 23.27 8.20 -11.09
N LYS A 383 23.61 9.24 -10.31
CA LYS A 383 22.67 9.86 -9.37
C LYS A 383 21.98 11.04 -10.05
N VAL A 384 20.67 11.18 -9.85
CA VAL A 384 19.87 12.31 -10.33
C VAL A 384 19.16 12.91 -9.13
N LEU A 385 19.55 14.13 -8.77
CA LEU A 385 19.10 14.83 -7.58
C LEU A 385 18.23 16.01 -8.01
N GLY A 386 16.96 15.97 -7.64
CA GLY A 386 15.97 17.01 -7.90
C GLY A 386 16.10 18.22 -6.97
N PRO A 387 15.24 19.23 -7.14
CA PRO A 387 15.26 20.44 -6.34
C PRO A 387 14.99 20.17 -4.85
N TYR A 388 15.57 21.04 -4.03
CA TYR A 388 15.28 21.17 -2.61
C TYR A 388 14.28 22.33 -2.39
N ILE A 389 13.25 22.09 -1.58
CA ILE A 389 12.21 23.06 -1.27
C ILE A 389 12.07 23.18 0.25
N GLU A 390 12.58 24.27 0.80
CA GLU A 390 12.41 24.65 2.20
C GLU A 390 11.10 25.43 2.38
N LEU A 391 10.21 24.99 3.27
CA LEU A 391 8.91 25.65 3.47
C LEU A 391 8.64 26.12 4.90
N GLY A 392 9.16 25.43 5.91
CA GLY A 392 8.83 25.73 7.30
C GLY A 392 9.88 26.58 8.00
N ARG A 393 9.45 27.38 8.99
CA ARG A 393 10.35 28.25 9.76
C ARG A 393 11.33 27.49 10.66
N GLU A 394 11.04 26.22 10.91
CA GLU A 394 11.80 25.32 11.78
C GLU A 394 12.63 24.31 10.97
N ALA A 395 12.62 24.43 9.63
CA ALA A 395 13.50 23.69 8.74
C ALA A 395 14.86 24.39 8.70
N ASP A 396 15.95 23.65 8.89
CA ASP A 396 17.31 24.18 8.77
C ASP A 396 18.29 23.18 8.15
N ILE A 397 19.22 23.70 7.34
CA ILE A 397 20.33 22.94 6.75
C ILE A 397 21.63 23.61 7.20
N THR A 398 22.37 22.94 8.08
CA THR A 398 23.48 23.58 8.81
C THR A 398 24.72 23.84 7.95
N SER A 399 24.86 23.10 6.85
CA SER A 399 26.02 23.19 5.96
C SER A 399 25.63 23.69 4.56
N ASN A 400 25.15 22.81 3.68
CA ASN A 400 24.76 23.16 2.31
C ASN A 400 23.74 22.14 1.77
N VAL A 401 23.21 22.33 0.55
CA VAL A 401 22.21 21.39 0.02
C VAL A 401 22.84 20.04 -0.33
N LEU A 402 24.00 20.02 -0.98
CA LEU A 402 24.64 18.79 -1.46
C LEU A 402 26.07 18.63 -0.93
N ASN A 403 26.32 17.50 -0.26
CA ASN A 403 27.66 17.04 0.06
C ASN A 403 28.18 16.02 -0.98
N LEU A 404 29.25 16.35 -1.68
CA LEU A 404 30.06 15.39 -2.44
C LEU A 404 31.16 14.82 -1.53
N ALA A 405 30.82 13.74 -0.84
CA ALA A 405 31.70 13.05 0.12
C ALA A 405 32.69 12.08 -0.55
N HIS A 406 32.53 11.79 -1.84
CA HIS A 406 33.50 11.05 -2.65
C HIS A 406 33.36 11.44 -4.14
N PRO A 407 34.44 11.47 -4.95
CA PRO A 407 34.30 11.79 -6.37
C PRO A 407 33.31 10.87 -7.07
N ALA A 408 32.40 11.47 -7.83
CA ALA A 408 31.46 10.73 -8.65
C ALA A 408 32.18 10.09 -9.85
N ASP A 409 31.69 8.94 -10.31
CA ASP A 409 32.27 8.25 -11.47
C ASP A 409 32.22 9.14 -12.74
N PRO A 410 33.36 9.52 -13.34
CA PRO A 410 33.38 10.32 -14.56
C PRO A 410 32.77 9.63 -15.77
N ALA A 411 32.78 8.29 -15.81
CA ALA A 411 32.19 7.49 -16.90
C ALA A 411 30.68 7.28 -16.73
N ALA A 412 30.15 7.56 -15.53
CA ALA A 412 28.76 7.40 -15.18
C ALA A 412 28.29 8.61 -14.36
N PRO A 413 28.19 9.79 -15.02
CA PRO A 413 28.02 11.07 -14.35
C PRO A 413 26.75 11.13 -13.51
N SER A 414 26.80 12.00 -12.51
CA SER A 414 25.66 12.32 -11.64
C SER A 414 25.24 13.77 -11.86
N PHE A 415 23.95 14.06 -11.71
CA PHE A 415 23.33 15.34 -12.02
C PHE A 415 22.57 15.88 -10.82
N TYR A 416 22.73 17.17 -10.56
CA TYR A 416 22.02 17.89 -9.53
C TYR A 416 21.29 19.10 -10.13
N GLN A 417 19.98 19.19 -9.87
CA GLN A 417 19.11 20.26 -10.34
C GLN A 417 19.15 21.48 -9.40
N GLY A 418 20.35 21.99 -9.12
CA GLY A 418 20.55 23.24 -8.37
C GLY A 418 21.88 23.89 -8.71
N ALA A 419 22.23 24.96 -8.00
CA ALA A 419 23.39 25.78 -8.32
C ALA A 419 24.70 25.08 -7.90
N PRO A 420 25.83 25.35 -8.58
CA PRO A 420 27.14 24.89 -8.13
C PRO A 420 27.50 25.35 -6.71
N ASP A 421 27.00 26.50 -6.27
CA ASP A 421 27.23 27.05 -4.93
C ASP A 421 26.54 26.23 -3.83
N ASP A 422 25.56 25.41 -4.19
CA ASP A 422 24.87 24.50 -3.27
C ASP A 422 25.71 23.24 -2.92
N VAL A 423 26.89 23.09 -3.55
CA VAL A 423 27.72 21.88 -3.46
C VAL A 423 28.93 22.09 -2.57
N SER A 424 29.00 21.35 -1.48
CA SER A 424 30.22 21.16 -0.68
C SER A 424 30.99 19.94 -1.17
N VAL A 425 32.30 20.09 -1.36
CA VAL A 425 33.22 18.98 -1.66
C VAL A 425 34.03 18.69 -0.40
N THR A 426 33.73 17.58 0.28
CA THR A 426 34.32 17.25 1.59
C THR A 426 35.39 16.18 1.52
N HIS A 427 35.58 15.54 0.36
CA HIS A 427 36.65 14.57 0.17
C HIS A 427 38.00 15.22 -0.14
N GLU A 428 39.10 14.55 0.24
CA GLU A 428 40.47 15.03 0.01
C GLU A 428 40.97 14.81 -1.44
N ARG A 429 40.18 14.18 -2.31
CA ARG A 429 40.58 13.91 -3.69
C ARG A 429 40.50 15.18 -4.55
N GLY A 430 41.54 15.45 -5.33
CA GLY A 430 41.67 16.70 -6.10
C GLY A 430 40.71 16.91 -7.29
N ASN A 431 39.71 16.03 -7.49
CA ASN A 431 38.68 16.20 -8.52
C ASN A 431 37.29 15.86 -7.97
N THR A 432 36.25 16.52 -8.46
CA THR A 432 34.85 16.23 -8.15
C THR A 432 34.27 15.07 -8.98
N GLY A 433 35.07 14.56 -9.93
CA GLY A 433 34.69 13.50 -10.84
C GLY A 433 33.55 13.86 -11.79
N GLY A 434 32.57 12.98 -11.90
CA GLY A 434 31.44 13.04 -12.84
C GLY A 434 30.23 13.87 -12.40
N LEU A 435 30.28 14.63 -11.28
CA LEU A 435 29.14 15.42 -10.83
C LEU A 435 28.93 16.67 -11.71
N ARG A 436 27.66 16.98 -12.04
CA ARG A 436 27.25 18.17 -12.80
C ARG A 436 26.07 18.86 -12.09
N ALA A 437 26.27 20.10 -11.63
CA ALA A 437 25.20 20.97 -11.15
C ALA A 437 24.62 21.78 -12.32
N LEU A 438 23.29 21.87 -12.42
CA LEU A 438 22.57 22.39 -13.59
C LEU A 438 21.96 23.79 -13.40
N GLY A 439 22.10 24.40 -12.21
CA GLY A 439 21.38 25.61 -11.79
C GLY A 439 21.89 26.95 -12.33
N THR A 440 22.94 26.98 -13.14
CA THR A 440 23.38 28.22 -13.82
C THR A 440 23.00 28.17 -15.30
N ALA A 441 22.22 29.15 -15.75
CA ALA A 441 22.09 29.41 -17.18
C ALA A 441 23.48 29.73 -17.77
N GLY A 442 23.81 29.17 -18.93
CA GLY A 442 25.01 29.58 -19.66
C GLY A 442 24.94 31.08 -19.97
N THR A 443 26.05 31.79 -19.84
CA THR A 443 26.15 33.16 -20.36
C THR A 443 26.17 33.07 -21.88
N GLY A 444 25.05 33.41 -22.53
CA GLY A 444 25.02 33.59 -23.99
C GLY A 444 25.84 34.83 -24.36
N PHE A 445 26.79 34.66 -25.29
CA PHE A 445 27.42 35.78 -26.01
C PHE A 445 26.61 36.12 -27.26
#